data_AF-A0A7W0A335-F1
#
_entry.id   AF-A0A7W0A335-F1
#
_cell.length_a   1.000
_cell.length_b   1.000
_cell.length_c   1.000
_cell.angle_alpha   90.00
_cell.angle_beta   90.00
_cell.angle_gamma   90.00
#
_symmetry.space_group_name_H-M   'P 1'
#
loop_
_entity.id
_entity.type
_entity.pdbx_description
1 polymer ?
#
loop_
_entity_poly.entity_id
_entity_poly.type
_entity_poly.pdbx_seq_one_letter_code
_entity_poly.pdbx_strand_id
1 'polypeptide(L)'
;MSAPLGPKATDRSSGPIGPSEMPGSAGDAGRGSLIYCGLCGALNPATNHYCAACGTTLVDAFHASEGLRVFERPDSAARLIEIVPSGNELEIVEDPDAPADFVRIRLAHGRLGYIRLQEVESLAAGVAAPGAARGIPDINTNARGCITQSSALGALALLVATSTLGAALLVLTDSPDVGILAGLFCVVAAPLLLLTVGLYVFARGRDERLAEDEEEDALAGLDQSEPTGDTPHRPATDAVTRA
;
A
#
# COMPACT_ATOMS: atom_id res chain seq x y z
N MET A 1 28.57 58.73 6.63
CA MET A 1 27.36 59.54 6.89
C MET A 1 26.31 59.07 5.90
N SER A 2 25.12 58.59 6.20
CA SER A 2 24.43 58.07 7.38
C SER A 2 23.24 57.31 6.80
N ALA A 3 22.93 56.13 7.34
CA ALA A 3 21.69 55.40 7.07
C ALA A 3 20.57 55.88 8.00
N PRO A 4 19.28 55.66 7.64
CA PRO A 4 18.26 55.34 8.64
C PRO A 4 17.36 54.14 8.20
N LEU A 5 17.28 53.07 8.99
CA LEU A 5 16.26 52.77 10.02
C LEU A 5 14.90 52.29 9.44
N GLY A 6 14.65 50.98 9.57
CA GLY A 6 13.38 50.31 9.21
C GLY A 6 12.34 50.28 10.34
N PRO A 7 11.20 49.58 10.15
CA PRO A 7 10.19 49.39 11.20
C PRO A 7 10.25 48.02 11.89
N LYS A 8 9.87 48.09 13.17
CA LYS A 8 9.88 47.10 14.26
C LYS A 8 9.16 45.78 13.96
N ALA A 9 9.86 44.67 14.21
CA ALA A 9 9.24 43.37 14.48
C ALA A 9 8.70 43.34 15.92
N THR A 10 7.43 42.99 16.07
CA THR A 10 6.77 42.77 17.37
C THR A 10 7.11 41.39 17.91
N ASP A 11 7.72 41.40 19.08
CA ASP A 11 8.03 40.27 19.95
C ASP A 11 6.74 39.74 20.60
N ARG A 12 6.45 38.44 20.39
CA ARG A 12 5.43 37.70 21.17
C ARG A 12 6.15 36.61 21.95
N SER A 13 6.39 36.92 23.21
CA SER A 13 6.78 35.99 24.26
C SER A 13 5.68 34.95 24.49
N SER A 14 5.99 33.68 24.24
CA SER A 14 5.27 32.52 24.79
C SER A 14 6.28 31.74 25.64
N GLY A 15 6.00 31.63 26.94
CA GLY A 15 6.90 31.07 27.94
C GLY A 15 7.16 29.56 27.82
N PRO A 16 8.04 29.01 28.68
CA PRO A 16 8.38 27.59 28.67
C PRO A 16 7.21 26.76 29.22
N ILE A 17 6.65 25.91 28.36
CA ILE A 17 5.74 24.84 28.77
C ILE A 17 6.62 23.76 29.43
N GLY A 18 6.37 23.51 30.72
CA GLY A 18 7.06 22.46 31.48
C GLY A 18 6.80 21.05 30.91
N PRO A 19 7.64 20.07 31.25
CA PRO A 19 7.49 18.71 30.77
C PRO A 19 6.28 18.05 31.45
N SER A 20 5.19 17.95 30.72
CA SER A 20 4.08 17.05 31.08
C SER A 20 4.58 15.61 30.97
N GLU A 21 4.64 14.94 32.11
CA GLU A 21 4.85 13.49 32.23
C GLU A 21 3.86 12.75 31.32
N MET A 22 4.38 12.08 30.30
CA MET A 22 3.65 11.11 29.49
C MET A 22 3.61 9.78 30.24
N PRO A 23 2.43 9.24 30.58
CA PRO A 23 2.32 7.92 31.18
C PRO A 23 2.45 6.84 30.09
N GLY A 24 3.26 5.82 30.37
CA GLY A 24 3.04 4.47 29.86
C GLY A 24 3.51 4.20 28.43
N SER A 25 4.78 3.82 28.32
CA SER A 25 5.29 2.98 27.24
C SER A 25 4.50 1.66 27.16
N ALA A 26 3.66 1.51 26.14
CA ALA A 26 3.04 0.25 25.74
C ALA A 26 2.95 0.16 24.21
N GLY A 27 3.77 -0.71 23.62
CA GLY A 27 3.51 -1.45 22.37
C GLY A 27 3.38 -0.66 21.05
N ASP A 28 4.49 -0.52 20.34
CA ASP A 28 4.70 -0.74 18.89
C ASP A 28 3.48 -0.88 17.93
N ALA A 29 2.56 0.09 17.92
CA ALA A 29 1.34 0.08 17.09
C ALA A 29 1.21 1.29 16.14
N GLY A 30 2.31 1.75 15.52
CA GLY A 30 2.25 2.95 14.67
C GLY A 30 3.30 3.10 13.58
N ARG A 31 4.25 2.17 13.43
CA ARG A 31 5.09 2.14 12.22
C ARG A 31 4.27 1.46 11.13
N GLY A 32 3.48 2.26 10.39
CA GLY A 32 2.78 1.77 9.21
C GLY A 32 3.72 0.95 8.35
N SER A 33 3.24 -0.17 7.79
CA SER A 33 4.05 -1.04 6.96
C SER A 33 4.73 -0.21 5.85
N LEU A 34 6.00 -0.48 5.61
CA LEU A 34 6.79 0.22 4.60
C LEU A 34 6.94 -0.69 3.38
N ILE A 35 6.85 -0.09 2.20
CA ILE A 35 6.98 -0.74 0.91
C ILE A 35 8.03 -0.02 0.07
N TYR A 36 8.68 -0.75 -0.82
CA TYR A 36 9.64 -0.17 -1.74
C TYR A 36 9.03 0.03 -3.11
N CYS A 37 9.31 1.17 -3.73
CA CYS A 37 8.96 1.40 -5.11
C CYS A 37 9.70 0.41 -6.04
N GLY A 38 8.98 -0.39 -6.82
CA GLY A 38 9.57 -1.34 -7.78
C GLY A 38 10.43 -0.68 -8.88
N LEU A 39 10.18 0.59 -9.22
CA LEU A 39 10.94 1.31 -10.25
C LEU A 39 12.27 1.90 -9.74
N CYS A 40 12.24 2.66 -8.63
CA CYS A 40 13.40 3.41 -8.14
C CYS A 40 13.93 2.94 -6.77
N GLY A 41 13.29 1.95 -6.14
CA GLY A 41 13.72 1.39 -4.86
C GLY A 41 13.47 2.28 -3.63
N ALA A 42 12.84 3.45 -3.78
CA ALA A 42 12.57 4.35 -2.66
C ALA A 42 11.56 3.75 -1.66
N LEU A 43 11.83 3.95 -0.37
CA LEU A 43 10.97 3.50 0.73
C LEU A 43 9.74 4.43 0.85
N ASN A 44 8.54 3.86 0.90
CA ASN A 44 7.28 4.57 0.99
C ASN A 44 6.38 3.91 2.05
N PRO A 45 5.48 4.66 2.71
CA PRO A 45 4.38 4.07 3.46
C PRO A 45 3.55 3.14 2.56
N ALA A 46 3.13 1.98 3.08
CA ALA A 46 2.25 1.05 2.36
C ALA A 46 0.89 1.67 2.01
N THR A 47 0.51 2.74 2.70
CA THR A 47 -0.70 3.51 2.43
C THR A 47 -0.55 4.46 1.24
N ASN A 48 0.66 4.66 0.69
CA ASN A 48 0.86 5.50 -0.48
C ASN A 48 0.56 4.73 -1.77
N HIS A 49 -0.14 5.37 -2.70
CA HIS A 49 -0.40 4.82 -4.04
C HIS A 49 0.72 5.14 -5.05
N TYR A 50 1.49 6.19 -4.79
CA TYR A 50 2.57 6.66 -5.66
C TYR A 50 3.86 6.82 -4.87
N CYS A 51 4.97 6.55 -5.54
CA CYS A 51 6.28 6.75 -4.98
C CYS A 51 6.54 8.25 -4.78
N ALA A 52 6.87 8.65 -3.56
CA ALA A 52 7.21 10.04 -3.24
C ALA A 52 8.49 10.54 -3.94
N ALA A 53 9.35 9.62 -4.40
CA ALA A 53 10.60 9.97 -5.07
C ALA A 53 10.46 10.10 -6.60
N CYS A 54 9.79 9.13 -7.26
CA CYS A 54 9.73 9.10 -8.73
C CYS A 54 8.32 9.21 -9.32
N GLY A 55 7.27 9.28 -8.49
CA GLY A 55 5.88 9.42 -8.94
C GLY A 55 5.27 8.19 -9.61
N THR A 56 6.01 7.09 -9.76
CA THR A 56 5.44 5.84 -10.30
C THR A 56 4.41 5.26 -9.34
N THR A 57 3.48 4.48 -9.87
CA THR A 57 2.52 3.73 -9.07
C THR A 57 3.23 2.64 -8.24
N LEU A 58 2.79 2.48 -7.00
CA LEU A 58 3.31 1.48 -6.06
C LEU A 58 2.58 0.12 -6.18
N VAL A 59 2.10 -0.21 -7.38
CA VAL A 59 1.33 -1.45 -7.64
C VAL A 59 2.24 -2.68 -7.58
N ASP A 60 3.52 -2.52 -7.91
CA ASP A 60 4.57 -3.54 -7.79
C ASP A 60 5.49 -3.25 -6.60
N ALA A 61 4.94 -2.71 -5.51
CA ALA A 61 5.75 -2.34 -4.37
C ALA A 61 6.01 -3.54 -3.46
N PHE A 62 7.29 -3.81 -3.22
CA PHE A 62 7.72 -4.99 -2.48
C PHE A 62 7.83 -4.69 -0.99
N HIS A 63 7.45 -5.66 -0.16
CA HIS A 63 7.68 -5.58 1.27
C HIS A 63 9.15 -5.81 1.58
N ALA A 64 9.68 -5.08 2.57
CA ALA A 64 11.06 -5.24 3.01
C ALA A 64 11.39 -6.68 3.50
N SER A 65 10.37 -7.45 3.85
CA SER A 65 10.48 -8.84 4.29
C SER A 65 10.50 -9.88 3.16
N GLU A 66 10.21 -9.50 1.91
CA GLU A 66 10.07 -10.44 0.80
C GLU A 66 11.41 -10.94 0.25
N GLY A 67 12.51 -10.24 0.53
CA GLY A 67 13.84 -10.71 0.18
C GLY A 67 14.86 -9.61 -0.01
N LEU A 68 16.03 -10.04 -0.48
CA LEU A 68 17.19 -9.20 -0.75
C LEU A 68 17.11 -8.63 -2.17
N ARG A 69 17.23 -7.31 -2.33
CA ARG A 69 17.07 -6.66 -3.63
C ARG A 69 18.36 -6.65 -4.42
N VAL A 70 18.25 -6.98 -5.70
CA VAL A 70 19.40 -7.08 -6.60
C VAL A 70 19.26 -6.06 -7.72
N PHE A 71 20.20 -5.13 -7.79
CA PHE A 71 20.23 -4.01 -8.72
C PHE A 71 21.14 -4.29 -9.92
N GLU A 72 20.85 -3.65 -11.05
CA GLU A 72 21.65 -3.78 -12.27
C GLU A 72 23.00 -3.06 -12.19
N ARG A 73 23.07 -1.97 -11.44
CA ARG A 73 24.27 -1.15 -11.23
C ARG A 73 24.39 -0.85 -9.74
N PRO A 74 25.59 -0.52 -9.22
CA PRO A 74 25.77 -0.13 -7.83
C PRO A 74 25.32 1.33 -7.59
N ASP A 75 24.05 1.60 -7.91
CA ASP A 75 23.39 2.88 -7.75
C ASP A 75 22.03 2.65 -7.11
N SER A 76 21.70 3.52 -6.16
CA SER A 76 20.42 3.46 -5.47
C SER A 76 19.20 3.67 -6.36
N ALA A 77 19.38 4.39 -7.47
CA ALA A 77 18.38 4.63 -8.49
C ALA A 77 18.47 3.63 -9.66
N ALA A 78 19.35 2.63 -9.58
CA ALA A 78 19.44 1.60 -10.59
C ALA A 78 18.17 0.74 -10.64
N ARG A 79 17.91 0.19 -11.81
CA ARG A 79 16.79 -0.72 -12.02
C ARG A 79 16.97 -1.98 -11.16
N LEU A 80 15.88 -2.38 -10.50
CA LEU A 80 15.79 -3.67 -9.81
C LEU A 80 15.75 -4.80 -10.84
N ILE A 81 16.64 -5.78 -10.69
CA ILE A 81 16.69 -7.00 -11.51
C ILE A 81 15.75 -8.05 -10.94
N GLU A 82 15.93 -8.35 -9.66
CA GLU A 82 15.32 -9.49 -8.99
C GLU A 82 15.28 -9.25 -7.47
N ILE A 83 14.34 -9.92 -6.80
CA ILE A 83 14.31 -10.02 -5.35
C ILE A 83 14.59 -11.48 -5.00
N VAL A 84 15.68 -11.69 -4.28
CA VAL A 84 16.11 -13.01 -3.87
C VAL A 84 15.46 -13.32 -2.53
N PRO A 85 14.57 -14.31 -2.42
CA PRO A 85 13.96 -14.66 -1.15
C PRO A 85 15.00 -15.18 -0.16
N SER A 86 14.69 -15.03 1.13
CA SER A 86 15.52 -15.54 2.22
C SER A 86 15.76 -17.04 2.09
N GLY A 87 16.99 -17.47 2.39
CA GLY A 87 17.40 -18.88 2.33
C GLY A 87 18.03 -19.33 1.01
N ASN A 88 18.08 -18.47 -0.01
CA ASN A 88 18.87 -18.74 -1.21
C ASN A 88 20.37 -18.51 -0.98
N GLU A 89 21.20 -19.38 -1.55
CA GLU A 89 22.65 -19.21 -1.57
C GLU A 89 23.04 -18.18 -2.65
N LEU A 90 23.88 -17.22 -2.27
CA LEU A 90 24.38 -16.16 -3.15
C LEU A 90 25.90 -16.28 -3.29
N GLU A 91 26.38 -16.36 -4.53
CA GLU A 91 27.82 -16.35 -4.82
C GLU A 91 28.31 -14.90 -4.90
N ILE A 92 29.15 -14.48 -3.96
CA ILE A 92 29.78 -13.16 -3.96
C ILE A 92 30.90 -13.16 -5.00
N VAL A 93 30.88 -12.18 -5.90
CA VAL A 93 31.91 -11.99 -6.93
C VAL A 93 32.67 -10.72 -6.59
N GLU A 94 33.98 -10.83 -6.36
CA GLU A 94 34.82 -9.66 -6.11
C GLU A 94 34.83 -8.73 -7.33
N ASP A 95 34.47 -7.47 -7.11
CA ASP A 95 34.52 -6.41 -8.11
C ASP A 95 35.29 -5.22 -7.53
N PRO A 96 36.52 -4.93 -8.00
CA PRO A 96 37.32 -3.84 -7.47
C PRO A 96 36.75 -2.46 -7.79
N ASP A 97 35.82 -2.36 -8.75
CA ASP A 97 35.20 -1.11 -9.16
C ASP A 97 33.87 -0.85 -8.42
N ALA A 98 33.41 -1.80 -7.59
CA ALA A 98 32.19 -1.63 -6.81
C ALA A 98 32.38 -0.64 -5.64
N PRO A 99 31.45 0.31 -5.43
CA PRO A 99 31.42 1.17 -4.25
C PRO A 99 31.33 0.36 -2.95
N ALA A 100 31.86 0.93 -1.86
CA ALA A 100 31.93 0.27 -0.55
C ALA A 100 30.57 -0.16 0.03
N ASP A 101 29.45 0.42 -0.42
CA ASP A 101 28.10 0.11 0.06
C ASP A 101 27.41 -1.02 -0.74
N PHE A 102 28.05 -1.51 -1.81
CA PHE A 102 27.48 -2.52 -2.70
C PHE A 102 28.38 -3.75 -2.81
N VAL A 103 27.75 -4.92 -2.88
CA VAL A 103 28.41 -6.19 -3.15
C VAL A 103 27.86 -6.76 -4.44
N ARG A 104 28.76 -7.15 -5.34
CA ARG A 104 28.38 -7.84 -6.57
C ARG A 104 28.15 -9.32 -6.29
N ILE A 105 27.05 -9.85 -6.80
CA ILE A 105 26.68 -11.25 -6.67
C ILE A 105 26.38 -11.88 -8.02
N ARG A 106 26.52 -13.20 -8.08
CA ARG A 106 25.99 -14.03 -9.15
C ARG A 106 24.72 -14.72 -8.69
N LEU A 107 23.65 -14.51 -9.45
CA LEU A 107 22.35 -15.13 -9.27
C LEU A 107 22.34 -16.57 -9.83
N ALA A 108 21.37 -17.39 -9.42
CA ALA A 108 21.30 -18.82 -9.80
C ALA A 108 21.32 -19.07 -11.32
N HIS A 109 20.72 -18.17 -12.11
CA HIS A 109 20.72 -18.22 -13.57
C HIS A 109 22.00 -17.64 -14.24
N GLY A 110 23.05 -17.34 -13.47
CA GLY A 110 24.34 -16.84 -13.97
C GLY A 110 24.41 -15.34 -14.25
N ARG A 111 23.31 -14.59 -14.13
CA ARG A 111 23.32 -13.13 -14.24
C ARG A 111 24.01 -12.50 -13.03
N LEU A 112 24.75 -11.41 -13.26
CA LEU A 112 25.38 -10.61 -12.21
C LEU A 112 24.46 -9.47 -11.79
N GLY A 113 24.50 -9.13 -10.51
CA GLY A 113 23.79 -7.98 -9.95
C GLY A 113 24.47 -7.46 -8.69
N TYR A 114 23.96 -6.36 -8.15
CA TYR A 114 24.52 -5.69 -6.98
C TYR A 114 23.50 -5.66 -5.84
N ILE A 115 23.94 -5.93 -4.63
CA ILE A 115 23.12 -5.80 -3.41
C ILE A 115 23.72 -4.72 -2.53
N ARG A 116 22.89 -3.99 -1.79
CA ARG A 116 23.36 -3.04 -0.77
C ARG A 116 23.69 -3.76 0.53
N LEU A 117 24.86 -3.48 1.11
CA LEU A 117 25.30 -4.10 2.37
C LEU A 117 24.32 -3.82 3.53
N GLN A 118 23.76 -2.61 3.59
CA GLN A 118 22.76 -2.25 4.60
C GLN A 118 21.51 -3.16 4.58
N GLU A 119 21.12 -3.66 3.41
CA GLU A 119 19.99 -4.59 3.29
C GLU A 119 20.35 -5.97 3.83
N VAL A 120 21.58 -6.44 3.55
CA VAL A 120 22.12 -7.68 4.09
C VAL A 120 22.16 -7.63 5.62
N GLU A 121 22.63 -6.53 6.18
CA GLU A 121 22.66 -6.30 7.62
C GLU A 121 21.25 -6.29 8.23
N SER A 122 20.31 -5.60 7.59
CA SER A 122 18.92 -5.53 8.05
C SER A 122 18.22 -6.89 8.00
N LEU A 123 18.49 -7.69 6.97
CA LEU A 123 17.93 -9.03 6.83
C LEU A 123 18.55 -9.99 7.83
N ALA A 124 19.86 -9.91 8.05
CA ALA A 124 20.58 -10.68 9.06
C ALA A 124 20.10 -10.36 10.49
N ALA A 125 19.74 -9.09 10.75
CA ALA A 125 19.15 -8.69 12.02
C ALA A 125 17.69 -9.18 12.20
N GLY A 126 16.97 -9.46 11.11
CA GLY A 126 15.56 -9.85 11.11
C GLY A 126 15.26 -11.36 11.16
N VAL A 127 16.26 -12.24 11.22
CA VAL A 127 16.11 -13.72 11.11
C VAL A 127 15.39 -14.37 12.33
N ALA A 128 14.81 -13.62 13.25
CA ALA A 128 14.17 -14.15 14.46
C ALA A 128 12.63 -14.12 14.39
N ALA A 129 11.99 -14.94 13.53
CA ALA A 129 10.64 -15.48 13.79
C ALA A 129 10.24 -16.57 12.76
N PRO A 130 10.49 -17.86 13.03
CA PRO A 130 9.88 -18.95 12.26
C PRO A 130 8.42 -19.10 12.70
N GLY A 131 7.46 -18.61 11.92
CA GLY A 131 6.03 -18.83 12.22
C GLY A 131 4.99 -18.05 11.44
N ALA A 132 5.32 -16.95 10.77
CA ALA A 132 4.33 -16.06 10.14
C ALA A 132 3.87 -16.48 8.72
N ALA A 133 3.81 -17.79 8.43
CA ALA A 133 3.44 -18.32 7.12
C ALA A 133 2.03 -18.95 7.07
N ARG A 134 1.06 -18.40 7.81
CA ARG A 134 -0.36 -18.74 7.65
C ARG A 134 -1.18 -17.46 7.64
N GLY A 135 -1.76 -17.16 6.48
CA GLY A 135 -2.66 -16.02 6.28
C GLY A 135 -2.01 -14.82 5.60
N ILE A 136 -1.16 -15.02 4.58
CA ILE A 136 -0.81 -13.91 3.69
C ILE A 136 -2.11 -13.53 2.97
N PRO A 137 -2.71 -12.36 3.26
CA PRO A 137 -3.91 -11.91 2.55
C PRO A 137 -3.55 -11.84 1.07
N ASP A 138 -4.39 -12.39 0.19
CA ASP A 138 -4.17 -12.32 -1.25
C ASP A 138 -3.91 -10.85 -1.63
N ILE A 139 -2.74 -10.59 -2.24
CA ILE A 139 -2.27 -9.24 -2.58
C ILE A 139 -3.26 -8.48 -3.48
N ASN A 140 -4.19 -9.21 -4.12
CA ASN A 140 -5.30 -8.65 -4.89
C ASN A 140 -6.48 -8.11 -4.06
N THR A 141 -6.55 -8.34 -2.74
CA THR A 141 -7.62 -7.77 -1.88
C THR A 141 -7.41 -6.28 -1.59
N ASN A 142 -6.16 -5.82 -1.55
CA ASN A 142 -5.82 -4.40 -1.35
C ASN A 142 -5.74 -3.58 -2.65
N ALA A 143 -5.95 -4.21 -3.81
CA ALA A 143 -6.24 -3.51 -5.06
C ALA A 143 -7.68 -2.95 -5.05
N ARG A 144 -8.04 -2.17 -4.02
CA ARG A 144 -9.18 -1.26 -4.06
C ARG A 144 -8.83 -0.20 -5.10
N GLY A 145 -9.24 -0.46 -6.34
CA GLY A 145 -8.89 0.32 -7.52
C GLY A 145 -9.22 1.80 -7.36
N CYS A 146 -8.60 2.63 -8.20
CA CYS A 146 -8.65 4.10 -8.23
C CYS A 146 -10.06 4.73 -8.42
N ILE A 147 -11.14 3.97 -8.25
CA ILE A 147 -12.53 4.42 -8.33
C ILE A 147 -13.06 4.50 -6.91
N THR A 148 -12.92 5.67 -6.29
CA THR A 148 -13.55 5.93 -5.00
C THR A 148 -15.06 6.03 -5.19
N GLN A 149 -15.86 5.59 -4.20
CA GLN A 149 -17.32 5.75 -4.20
C GLN A 149 -17.74 7.21 -4.48
N SER A 150 -16.94 8.18 -4.01
CA SER A 150 -17.13 9.61 -4.27
C SER A 150 -16.92 9.98 -5.75
N SER A 151 -15.93 9.40 -6.43
CA SER A 151 -15.69 9.63 -7.86
C SER A 151 -16.83 9.07 -8.72
N ALA A 152 -17.37 7.90 -8.35
CA ALA A 152 -18.51 7.29 -9.03
C ALA A 152 -19.79 8.13 -8.87
N LEU A 153 -20.08 8.60 -7.65
CA LEU A 153 -21.20 9.51 -7.38
C LEU A 153 -21.03 10.85 -8.10
N GLY A 154 -19.81 11.39 -8.15
CA GLY A 154 -19.49 12.60 -8.89
C GLY A 154 -19.73 12.47 -10.40
N ALA A 155 -19.30 11.36 -11.00
CA ALA A 155 -19.55 11.07 -12.41
C ALA A 155 -21.05 10.92 -12.72
N LEU A 156 -21.80 10.25 -11.84
CA LEU A 156 -23.24 10.08 -11.99
C LEU A 156 -23.98 11.42 -11.86
N ALA A 157 -23.60 12.27 -10.90
CA ALA A 157 -24.16 13.61 -10.74
C ALA A 157 -23.89 14.48 -11.98
N LEU A 158 -22.67 14.43 -12.53
CA LEU A 158 -22.32 15.15 -13.75
C LEU A 158 -23.15 14.68 -14.94
N LEU A 159 -23.36 13.37 -15.11
CA LEU A 159 -24.20 12.82 -16.17
C LEU A 159 -25.67 13.24 -16.04
N VAL A 160 -26.22 13.27 -14.83
CA VAL A 160 -27.58 13.75 -14.61
C VAL A 160 -27.68 15.24 -14.94
N ALA A 161 -26.69 16.06 -14.53
CA ALA A 161 -26.67 17.49 -14.81
C ALA A 161 -26.53 17.80 -16.31
N THR A 162 -25.68 17.08 -17.05
CA THR A 162 -25.54 17.27 -18.50
C THR A 162 -26.77 16.78 -19.26
N SER A 163 -27.38 15.69 -18.79
CA SER A 163 -28.63 15.15 -19.33
C SER A 163 -29.81 16.13 -19.17
N THR A 164 -29.99 16.70 -17.97
CA THR A 164 -31.06 17.69 -17.72
C THR A 164 -30.85 18.99 -18.47
N LEU A 165 -29.60 19.47 -18.57
CA LEU A 165 -29.28 20.65 -19.37
C LEU A 165 -29.57 20.40 -20.86
N GLY A 166 -29.19 19.23 -21.40
CA GLY A 166 -29.50 18.84 -22.78
C GLY A 166 -31.01 18.81 -23.06
N ALA A 167 -31.79 18.24 -22.14
CA ALA A 167 -33.25 18.24 -22.23
C ALA A 167 -33.86 19.65 -22.17
N ALA A 168 -33.35 20.52 -21.28
CA ALA A 168 -33.81 21.90 -21.21
C ALA A 168 -33.52 22.68 -22.50
N LEU A 169 -32.34 22.49 -23.10
CA LEU A 169 -31.98 23.11 -24.37
C LEU A 169 -32.89 22.64 -25.51
N LEU A 170 -33.25 21.36 -25.54
CA LEU A 170 -34.21 20.80 -26.51
C LEU A 170 -35.60 21.45 -26.39
N VAL A 171 -36.08 21.71 -25.17
CA VAL A 171 -37.38 22.38 -24.96
C VAL A 171 -37.34 23.85 -25.39
N LEU A 172 -36.18 24.50 -25.25
CA LEU A 172 -36.01 25.91 -25.58
C LEU A 172 -35.71 26.18 -27.06
N THR A 173 -35.40 25.14 -27.86
CA THR A 173 -35.08 25.31 -29.29
C THR A 173 -36.29 25.03 -30.17
N ASP A 174 -36.78 26.05 -30.87
CA ASP A 174 -37.82 25.94 -31.90
C ASP A 174 -37.27 25.57 -33.31
N SER A 175 -36.07 24.97 -33.36
CA SER A 175 -35.41 24.64 -34.62
C SER A 175 -35.96 23.34 -35.24
N PRO A 176 -36.11 23.24 -36.58
CA PRO A 176 -36.40 21.98 -37.26
C PRO A 176 -35.32 20.89 -37.01
N ASP A 177 -34.14 21.25 -36.51
CA ASP A 177 -33.04 20.32 -36.20
C ASP A 177 -33.22 19.56 -34.87
N VAL A 178 -34.30 19.81 -34.12
CA VAL A 178 -34.62 19.15 -32.84
C VAL A 178 -34.60 17.62 -32.96
N GLY A 179 -35.02 17.07 -34.10
CA GLY A 179 -35.01 15.62 -34.34
C GLY A 179 -33.60 15.01 -34.34
N ILE A 180 -32.60 15.71 -34.87
CA ILE A 180 -31.21 15.24 -34.91
C ILE A 180 -30.59 15.31 -33.52
N LEU A 181 -30.79 16.41 -32.78
CA LEU A 181 -30.31 16.52 -31.40
C LEU A 181 -30.97 15.48 -30.48
N ALA A 182 -32.29 15.26 -30.60
CA ALA A 182 -32.99 14.26 -29.81
C ALA A 182 -32.49 12.83 -30.10
N GLY A 183 -32.22 12.51 -31.38
CA GLY A 183 -31.62 11.24 -31.77
C GLY A 183 -30.23 11.04 -31.17
N LEU A 184 -29.36 12.06 -31.25
CA LEU A 184 -28.00 12.00 -30.74
C LEU A 184 -27.98 11.87 -29.21
N PHE A 185 -28.88 12.57 -28.52
CA PHE A 185 -29.07 12.45 -27.08
C PHE A 185 -29.53 11.05 -26.68
N CYS A 186 -30.56 10.49 -27.32
CA CYS A 186 -31.04 9.14 -27.02
C CYS A 186 -30.01 8.06 -27.32
N VAL A 187 -29.27 8.16 -28.43
CA VAL A 187 -28.31 7.13 -28.85
C VAL A 187 -27.00 7.20 -28.05
N VAL A 188 -26.62 8.36 -27.51
CA VAL A 188 -25.36 8.51 -26.76
C VAL A 188 -25.59 8.60 -25.25
N ALA A 189 -26.47 9.50 -24.79
CA ALA A 189 -26.62 9.75 -23.36
C ALA A 189 -27.33 8.59 -22.64
N ALA A 190 -28.37 8.00 -23.24
CA ALA A 190 -29.10 6.90 -22.60
C ALA A 190 -28.24 5.64 -22.36
N PRO A 191 -27.50 5.09 -23.35
CA PRO A 191 -26.65 3.93 -23.09
C PRO A 191 -25.47 4.25 -22.17
N LEU A 192 -24.91 5.46 -22.25
CA LEU A 192 -23.81 5.86 -21.36
C LEU A 192 -24.29 5.99 -19.91
N LEU A 193 -25.50 6.51 -19.69
CA LEU A 193 -26.15 6.55 -18.38
C LEU A 193 -26.44 5.12 -17.86
N LEU A 194 -27.01 4.24 -18.69
CA LEU A 194 -27.25 2.84 -18.32
C LEU A 194 -25.95 2.11 -17.95
N LEU A 195 -24.89 2.29 -18.74
CA LEU A 195 -23.58 1.70 -18.47
C LEU A 195 -23.00 2.19 -17.15
N THR A 196 -23.14 3.49 -16.85
CA THR A 196 -22.64 4.08 -15.60
C THR A 196 -23.42 3.57 -14.39
N VAL A 197 -24.75 3.47 -14.49
CA VAL A 197 -25.59 2.88 -13.44
C VAL A 197 -25.25 1.41 -13.23
N GLY A 198 -25.05 0.64 -14.31
CA GLY A 198 -24.65 -0.77 -14.23
C GLY A 198 -23.31 -0.97 -13.53
N LEU A 199 -22.29 -0.17 -13.87
CA LEU A 199 -20.99 -0.16 -13.19
C LEU A 199 -21.11 0.20 -11.70
N TYR A 200 -21.95 1.18 -11.36
CA TYR A 200 -22.19 1.56 -9.97
C TYR A 200 -22.83 0.44 -9.16
N VAL A 201 -23.89 -0.20 -9.68
CA VAL A 201 -24.55 -1.32 -8.99
C VAL A 201 -23.61 -2.51 -8.85
N PHE A 202 -22.82 -2.82 -9.88
CA PHE A 202 -21.83 -3.89 -9.82
C PHE A 202 -20.73 -3.62 -8.77
N ALA A 203 -20.20 -2.39 -8.73
CA ALA A 203 -19.20 -2.00 -7.74
C ALA A 203 -19.77 -2.08 -6.32
N ARG A 204 -20.97 -1.54 -6.10
CA ARG A 204 -21.64 -1.60 -4.81
C ARG A 204 -21.89 -3.04 -4.34
N GLY A 205 -22.37 -3.91 -5.23
CA GLY A 205 -22.59 -5.32 -4.90
C GLY A 205 -21.30 -6.11 -4.65
N ARG A 206 -20.14 -5.62 -5.11
CA ARG A 206 -18.84 -6.16 -4.70
C ARG A 206 -18.47 -5.69 -3.29
N ASP A 207 -18.68 -4.41 -2.99
CA ASP A 207 -18.37 -3.83 -1.67
C ASP A 207 -19.23 -4.47 -0.57
N GLU A 208 -20.52 -4.73 -0.85
CA GLU A 208 -21.42 -5.41 0.10
C GLU A 208 -20.94 -6.84 0.41
N ARG A 209 -20.50 -7.61 -0.60
CA ARG A 209 -19.92 -8.95 -0.39
C ARG A 209 -18.63 -8.93 0.42
N LEU A 210 -17.76 -7.96 0.15
CA LEU A 210 -16.52 -7.80 0.91
C LEU A 210 -16.79 -7.43 2.38
N ALA A 211 -17.81 -6.60 2.64
CA ALA A 211 -18.23 -6.29 4.00
C ALA A 211 -18.79 -7.52 4.73
N GLU A 212 -19.57 -8.36 4.03
CA GLU A 212 -20.06 -9.64 4.56
C GLU A 212 -18.89 -10.60 4.89
N ASP A 213 -17.91 -10.72 3.99
CA ASP A 213 -16.71 -11.54 4.20
C ASP A 213 -15.88 -11.03 5.41
N GLU A 214 -15.69 -9.70 5.53
CA GLU A 214 -14.99 -9.07 6.66
C GLU A 214 -15.72 -9.32 8.00
N GLU A 215 -17.05 -9.31 8.01
CA GLU A 215 -17.86 -9.65 9.19
C GLU A 215 -17.77 -11.15 9.55
N GLU A 216 -17.77 -12.04 8.56
CA GLU A 216 -17.60 -13.49 8.78
C GLU A 216 -16.22 -13.82 9.35
N ASP A 217 -15.16 -13.22 8.82
CA ASP A 217 -13.80 -13.36 9.33
C ASP A 217 -13.67 -12.82 10.77
N ALA A 218 -14.31 -11.69 11.07
CA ALA A 218 -14.34 -11.13 12.42
C ALA A 218 -15.05 -12.08 13.42
N LEU A 219 -16.13 -12.73 13.00
CA LEU A 219 -16.83 -13.73 13.81
C LEU A 219 -16.00 -14.99 14.00
N ALA A 220 -15.35 -15.49 12.95
CA ALA A 220 -14.48 -16.67 13.00
C ALA A 220 -13.23 -16.44 13.90
N GLY A 221 -12.72 -15.21 13.96
CA GLY A 221 -11.63 -14.83 14.85
C GLY A 221 -12.01 -14.86 16.34
N LEU A 222 -13.28 -14.59 16.68
CA LEU A 222 -13.75 -14.64 18.06
C LEU A 222 -13.84 -16.07 18.59
N ASP A 223 -14.22 -17.04 17.75
CA ASP A 223 -14.34 -18.45 18.14
C ASP A 223 -12.96 -19.08 18.46
N GLN A 224 -11.91 -18.65 17.76
CA GLN A 224 -10.53 -19.10 18.05
C GLN A 224 -9.94 -18.54 19.34
N SER A 225 -10.57 -17.53 19.95
CA SER A 225 -10.13 -16.93 21.20
C SER A 225 -10.68 -17.66 22.43
N GLU A 226 -11.54 -18.67 22.27
CA GLU A 226 -11.97 -19.51 23.39
C GLU A 226 -10.77 -20.37 23.82
N PRO A 227 -10.11 -20.05 24.95
CA PRO A 227 -8.89 -20.72 25.34
C PRO A 227 -9.24 -22.18 25.59
N THR A 228 -8.63 -23.07 24.83
CA THR A 228 -8.75 -24.51 25.03
C THR A 228 -8.31 -24.79 26.45
N GLY A 229 -9.30 -24.90 27.35
CA GLY A 229 -9.10 -25.04 28.77
C GLY A 229 -8.21 -26.24 29.02
N ASP A 230 -7.03 -25.95 29.55
CA ASP A 230 -6.32 -26.73 30.54
C ASP A 230 -6.47 -28.25 30.33
N THR A 231 -5.65 -28.80 29.43
CA THR A 231 -5.50 -30.26 29.37
C THR A 231 -4.86 -30.67 30.70
N PRO A 232 -5.54 -31.41 31.59
CA PRO A 232 -4.99 -31.69 32.91
C PRO A 232 -3.70 -32.50 32.74
N HIS A 233 -2.58 -31.91 33.15
CA HIS A 233 -1.29 -32.56 33.21
C HIS A 233 -1.42 -33.86 34.01
N ARG A 234 -1.44 -35.00 33.31
CA ARG A 234 -1.42 -36.32 33.93
C ARG A 234 -0.04 -36.51 34.54
N PRO A 235 0.09 -36.64 35.88
CA PRO A 235 1.40 -36.82 36.50
C PRO A 235 2.01 -38.14 36.03
N ALA A 236 3.24 -38.06 35.51
CA ALA A 236 4.06 -39.21 35.19
C ALA A 236 4.36 -39.97 36.50
N THR A 237 3.76 -41.14 36.67
CA THR A 237 4.15 -42.07 37.74
C THR A 237 5.46 -42.72 37.34
N ASP A 238 6.54 -42.32 38.03
CA ASP A 238 7.85 -42.94 37.98
C ASP A 238 7.78 -44.42 38.37
N ALA A 239 8.12 -45.29 37.41
CA ALA A 239 8.46 -46.68 37.67
C ALA A 239 9.99 -46.79 37.84
N VAL A 240 10.48 -46.61 39.07
CA VAL A 240 11.87 -46.93 39.43
C VAL A 240 11.93 -48.35 39.99
N THR A 241 12.54 -49.19 39.16
CA THR A 241 12.95 -50.58 39.32
C THR A 241 13.76 -50.82 40.60
N ARG A 242 13.32 -51.77 41.43
CA ARG A 242 14.16 -52.40 42.49
C ARG A 242 14.96 -53.54 41.87
N ALA A 243 16.28 -53.49 42.04
CA ALA A 243 17.19 -54.62 42.04
C ALA A 243 17.95 -54.60 43.37
#